data_AF-A0A950SYE3-F1
#
_entry.id   AF-A0A950SYE3-F1
#
_cell.length_a   1.000
_cell.length_b   1.000
_cell.length_c   1.000
_cell.angle_alpha   90.00
_cell.angle_beta   90.00
_cell.angle_gamma   90.00
#
_symmetry.space_group_name_H-M   'P 1'
#
loop_
_entity.id
_entity.type
_entity.pdbx_description
1 polymer ?
#
loop_
_entity_poly.entity_id
_entity_poly.type
_entity_poly.pdbx_seq_one_letter_code
_entity_poly.pdbx_strand_id
1 'polypeptide(L)'
;MAIEKYLFDDEHHNYVDDSEQQDKITIELSLQMRKRVKQAAHKREISAKQYLEQTLEQAVPEEEMAVEQESGTITREAIARLRRIREQIIQDRQGKLFEGSTELIRQMREERIQELEQR
;
A
#
# COMPACT_ATOMS: atom_id res chain seq x y z
N MET A 1 -41.84 -17.50 -28.99
CA MET A 1 -40.39 -17.79 -29.05
C MET A 1 -39.86 -17.71 -27.64
N ALA A 2 -39.13 -18.74 -27.22
CA ALA A 2 -38.82 -19.02 -25.81
C ALA A 2 -37.66 -18.18 -25.29
N ILE A 3 -37.77 -17.74 -24.04
CA ILE A 3 -36.72 -17.09 -23.27
C ILE A 3 -35.90 -18.21 -22.60
N GLU A 4 -34.66 -18.42 -23.04
CA GLU A 4 -33.75 -19.34 -22.38
C GLU A 4 -33.13 -18.67 -21.15
N LYS A 5 -33.73 -18.97 -19.99
CA LYS A 5 -33.19 -18.65 -18.66
C LYS A 5 -32.26 -19.81 -18.28
N TYR A 6 -30.97 -19.69 -18.57
CA TYR A 6 -30.00 -20.69 -18.11
C TYR A 6 -29.68 -20.44 -16.64
N LEU A 7 -30.29 -21.26 -15.77
CA LEU A 7 -29.93 -21.42 -14.37
C LEU A 7 -28.45 -21.85 -14.30
N PHE A 8 -27.64 -21.10 -13.56
CA PHE A 8 -26.37 -21.59 -13.07
C PHE A 8 -26.64 -22.24 -11.70
N ASP A 9 -26.85 -23.56 -11.71
CA ASP A 9 -26.70 -24.38 -10.51
C ASP A 9 -25.21 -24.71 -10.36
N ASP A 10 -24.52 -23.91 -9.57
CA ASP A 10 -23.35 -24.38 -8.82
C ASP A 10 -23.68 -24.13 -7.34
N GLU A 11 -24.42 -25.08 -6.77
CA GLU A 11 -24.53 -25.25 -5.32
C GLU A 11 -23.14 -25.61 -4.76
N HIS A 12 -22.38 -24.60 -4.34
CA HIS A 12 -21.38 -24.79 -3.30
C HIS A 12 -21.70 -23.86 -2.13
N HIS A 13 -22.09 -24.52 -1.05
CA HIS A 13 -22.48 -23.97 0.23
C HIS A 13 -21.59 -22.81 0.69
N ASN A 14 -22.31 -21.76 1.09
CA ASN A 14 -21.84 -20.59 1.79
C ASN A 14 -21.24 -21.00 3.15
N TYR A 15 -19.93 -21.16 3.23
CA TYR A 15 -19.18 -20.92 4.45
C TYR A 15 -18.47 -19.59 4.26
N VAL A 16 -19.04 -18.56 4.87
CA VAL A 16 -18.37 -17.28 5.09
C VAL A 16 -17.24 -17.59 6.07
N ASP A 17 -16.04 -17.84 5.55
CA ASP A 17 -14.83 -17.74 6.34
C ASP A 17 -14.45 -16.27 6.39
N ASP A 18 -14.47 -15.72 7.59
CA ASP A 18 -14.30 -14.31 7.92
C ASP A 18 -12.79 -13.95 7.94
N SER A 19 -12.07 -14.33 6.88
CA SER A 19 -10.63 -14.12 6.76
C SER A 19 -10.29 -13.37 5.45
N GLU A 20 -9.79 -12.15 5.63
CA GLU A 20 -9.28 -11.22 4.62
C GLU A 20 -10.33 -10.58 3.70
N GLN A 21 -10.56 -9.27 3.89
CA GLN A 21 -11.31 -8.42 2.94
C GLN A 21 -10.62 -8.44 1.57
N GLN A 22 -10.96 -9.41 0.72
CA GLN A 22 -10.61 -9.37 -0.69
C GLN A 22 -11.51 -8.32 -1.34
N ASP A 23 -10.93 -7.14 -1.63
CA ASP A 23 -11.60 -6.11 -2.42
C ASP A 23 -11.97 -6.68 -3.80
N LYS A 24 -13.25 -7.04 -3.96
CA LYS A 24 -13.75 -7.70 -5.16
C LYS A 24 -13.93 -6.68 -6.28
N ILE A 25 -13.01 -6.68 -7.25
CA ILE A 25 -13.12 -5.88 -8.47
C ILE A 25 -13.91 -6.66 -9.55
N THR A 26 -14.95 -6.03 -10.12
CA THR A 26 -15.69 -6.58 -11.28
C THR A 26 -15.40 -5.74 -12.51
N ILE A 27 -14.85 -6.35 -13.56
CA ILE A 27 -14.51 -5.67 -14.82
C ILE A 27 -15.36 -6.27 -15.95
N GLU A 28 -16.08 -5.41 -16.65
CA GLU A 28 -16.79 -5.83 -17.86
C GLU A 28 -15.84 -5.89 -19.06
N LEU A 29 -15.70 -7.08 -19.64
CA LEU A 29 -14.87 -7.31 -20.81
C LEU A 29 -15.72 -7.59 -22.04
N SER A 30 -15.34 -7.01 -23.18
CA SER A 30 -15.96 -7.35 -24.46
C SER A 30 -15.79 -8.84 -24.78
N LEU A 31 -16.69 -9.39 -25.60
CA LEU A 31 -16.63 -10.81 -25.99
C LEU A 31 -15.28 -11.18 -26.62
N GLN A 32 -14.72 -10.30 -27.44
CA GLN A 32 -13.43 -10.51 -28.09
C GLN A 32 -12.29 -10.55 -27.06
N MET A 33 -12.32 -9.67 -26.06
CA MET A 33 -11.30 -9.65 -25.02
C MET A 33 -11.37 -10.89 -24.13
N ARG A 34 -12.57 -11.32 -23.73
CA ARG A 34 -12.76 -12.57 -22.97
C ARG A 34 -12.19 -13.78 -23.68
N LYS A 35 -12.38 -13.89 -25.01
CA LYS A 35 -11.80 -14.98 -25.80
C LYS A 35 -10.27 -14.95 -25.79
N ARG A 36 -9.67 -13.76 -25.97
CA ARG A 36 -8.21 -13.59 -25.96
C ARG A 36 -7.61 -13.94 -24.59
N VAL A 37 -8.22 -13.46 -23.51
CA VAL A 37 -7.80 -13.77 -22.13
C VAL A 37 -7.84 -15.28 -21.89
N LYS A 38 -8.94 -15.95 -22.25
CA LYS A 38 -9.05 -17.41 -22.10
C LYS A 38 -8.00 -18.17 -22.91
N GLN A 39 -7.76 -17.76 -24.16
CA GLN A 39 -6.74 -18.38 -25.00
C GLN A 39 -5.33 -18.18 -24.44
N ALA A 40 -5.02 -16.99 -23.94
CA ALA A 40 -3.71 -16.69 -23.37
C ALA A 40 -3.48 -17.42 -22.04
N ALA A 41 -4.51 -17.51 -21.20
CA ALA A 41 -4.49 -18.28 -19.96
C ALA A 41 -4.27 -19.78 -20.23
N HIS A 42 -4.98 -20.34 -21.22
CA HIS A 42 -4.82 -21.74 -21.62
C HIS A 42 -3.41 -22.05 -22.14
N LYS A 43 -2.81 -21.15 -22.94
CA LYS A 43 -1.42 -21.28 -23.41
C LYS A 43 -0.39 -21.30 -22.28
N ARG A 44 -0.72 -20.71 -21.14
CA ARG A 44 0.13 -20.65 -19.94
C ARG A 44 -0.28 -21.67 -18.87
N GLU A 45 -1.26 -22.53 -19.15
CA GLU A 45 -1.80 -23.54 -18.22
C GLU A 45 -2.30 -22.96 -16.88
N ILE A 46 -2.74 -21.69 -16.89
CA ILE A 46 -3.26 -21.00 -15.70
C ILE A 46 -4.71 -20.60 -15.89
N SER A 47 -5.38 -20.25 -14.78
CA SER A 47 -6.75 -19.73 -14.83
C SER A 47 -6.79 -18.34 -15.46
N ALA A 48 -7.95 -17.95 -16.01
CA ALA A 48 -8.13 -16.61 -16.57
C ALA A 48 -7.96 -15.50 -15.51
N LYS A 49 -8.34 -15.76 -14.25
CA LYS A 49 -8.14 -14.85 -13.12
C LYS A 49 -6.65 -14.64 -12.88
N GLN A 50 -5.90 -15.72 -12.71
CA GLN A 50 -4.47 -15.68 -12.43
C GLN A 50 -3.66 -15.08 -13.59
N TYR A 51 -4.08 -15.34 -14.83
CA TYR A 51 -3.51 -14.68 -16.01
C TYR A 51 -3.67 -13.17 -15.95
N LEU A 52 -4.85 -12.68 -15.57
CA LEU A 52 -5.10 -11.24 -15.44
C LEU A 52 -4.30 -10.62 -14.30
N GLU A 53 -4.25 -11.27 -13.14
CA GLU A 53 -3.46 -10.82 -11.98
C GLU A 53 -1.99 -10.67 -12.35
N GLN A 54 -1.36 -11.72 -12.88
CA GLN A 54 0.04 -11.67 -13.30
C GLN A 54 0.31 -10.64 -14.39
N THR A 55 -0.64 -10.47 -15.33
CA THR A 55 -0.48 -9.49 -16.42
C THR A 55 -0.57 -8.06 -15.88
N LEU A 56 -1.44 -7.81 -14.90
CA LEU A 56 -1.57 -6.50 -14.26
C LEU A 56 -0.36 -6.19 -13.40
N GLU A 57 0.15 -7.15 -12.64
CA GLU A 57 1.35 -6.98 -11.81
C GLU A 57 2.61 -6.72 -12.65
N GLN A 58 2.70 -7.30 -13.86
CA GLN A 58 3.77 -6.99 -14.82
C GLN A 58 3.61 -5.61 -15.46
N ALA A 59 2.37 -5.16 -15.68
CA ALA A 59 2.09 -3.88 -16.32
C ALA A 59 2.14 -2.70 -15.34
N VAL A 60 1.87 -2.96 -14.07
CA VAL A 60 1.90 -2.00 -12.95
C VAL A 60 2.63 -2.69 -11.79
N PRO A 61 3.98 -2.64 -11.78
CA PRO A 61 4.76 -3.21 -10.69
C PRO A 61 4.40 -2.51 -9.37
N GLU A 62 4.31 -3.27 -8.27
CA GLU A 62 4.05 -2.70 -6.94
C GLU A 62 5.07 -1.62 -6.56
N GLU A 63 6.31 -1.77 -7.03
CA GLU A 63 7.41 -0.82 -6.86
C GLU A 63 7.08 0.57 -7.44
N GLU A 64 6.34 0.63 -8.56
CA GLU A 64 5.91 1.90 -9.16
C GLU A 64 4.73 2.53 -8.40
N MET A 65 3.83 1.71 -7.84
CA MET A 65 2.72 2.21 -7.03
C MET A 65 3.18 2.81 -5.69
N ALA A 66 4.21 2.23 -5.07
CA ALA A 66 4.79 2.75 -3.83
C ALA A 66 5.47 4.11 -4.04
N VAL A 67 6.11 4.30 -5.20
CA VAL A 67 6.79 5.57 -5.54
C VAL A 67 5.78 6.70 -5.77
N GLU A 68 4.61 6.44 -6.34
CA GLU A 68 3.57 7.46 -6.50
C GLU A 68 2.88 7.84 -5.18
N GLN A 69 2.79 6.92 -4.21
CA GLN A 69 2.18 7.21 -2.90
C GLN A 69 3.12 7.94 -1.93
N GLU A 70 4.44 7.76 -2.03
CA GLU A 70 5.42 8.42 -1.16
C GLU A 70 6.00 9.73 -1.73
N SER A 71 5.88 9.97 -3.04
CA SER A 71 6.40 11.19 -3.68
C SER A 71 5.36 12.29 -3.79
N GLY A 72 4.89 12.78 -2.64
CA GLY A 72 4.34 14.14 -2.60
C GLY A 72 5.40 15.09 -3.18
N THR A 73 5.20 15.55 -4.42
CA THR A 73 6.18 16.32 -5.21
C THR A 73 6.88 17.36 -4.32
N ILE A 74 8.13 17.11 -3.94
CA ILE A 74 8.89 18.07 -3.14
C ILE A 74 9.21 19.24 -4.07
N THR A 75 8.39 20.28 -4.00
CA THR A 75 8.59 21.47 -4.81
C THR A 75 9.87 22.18 -4.38
N ARG A 76 10.55 22.86 -5.32
CA ARG A 76 11.71 23.71 -5.00
C ARG A 76 11.39 24.73 -3.90
N GLU A 77 10.14 25.17 -3.83
CA GLU A 77 9.62 26.05 -2.79
C GLU A 77 9.57 25.37 -1.41
N ALA A 78 9.17 24.10 -1.33
CA ALA A 78 9.21 23.32 -0.08
C ALA A 78 10.64 23.17 0.44
N ILE A 79 11.60 22.90 -0.44
CA ILE A 79 13.04 22.85 -0.08
C ILE A 79 13.53 24.22 0.39
N ALA A 80 13.14 25.30 -0.28
CA ALA A 80 13.51 26.66 0.13
C ALA A 80 12.93 27.03 1.51
N ARG A 81 11.68 26.64 1.79
CA ARG A 81 11.06 26.81 3.12
C ARG A 81 11.83 26.04 4.19
N LEU A 82 12.18 24.78 3.95
CA LEU A 82 12.95 23.96 4.88
C LEU A 82 14.34 24.56 5.16
N ARG A 83 15.02 25.12 4.15
CA ARG A 83 16.31 25.80 4.34
C ARG A 83 16.18 27.02 5.23
N ARG A 84 15.15 27.86 5.03
CA ARG A 84 14.89 29.02 5.88
C ARG A 84 14.61 28.62 7.33
N ILE A 85 13.78 27.58 7.54
CA ILE A 85 13.48 27.05 8.87
C ILE A 85 14.78 26.55 9.54
N ARG A 86 15.62 25.82 8.80
CA ARG A 86 16.92 25.37 9.31
C ARG A 86 17.82 26.54 9.70
N GLU A 87 17.91 27.56 8.86
CA GLU A 87 18.72 28.76 9.13
C GLU A 87 18.22 29.53 10.35
N GLN A 88 16.91 29.67 10.51
CA GLN A 88 16.29 30.25 11.71
C GLN A 88 16.64 29.46 12.97
N ILE A 89 16.50 28.14 12.93
CA ILE A 89 16.85 27.27 14.06
C ILE A 89 18.33 27.39 14.43
N ILE A 90 19.22 27.51 13.44
CA ILE A 90 20.67 27.68 13.68
C ILE A 90 20.96 29.06 14.27
N GLN A 91 20.32 30.12 13.78
CA GLN A 91 20.49 31.48 14.28
C GLN A 91 19.97 31.62 15.71
N ASP A 92 18.75 31.14 15.98
CA ASP A 92 18.12 31.17 17.31
C ASP A 92 18.96 30.44 18.36
N ARG A 93 19.67 29.39 17.95
CA ARG A 93 20.51 28.58 18.84
C ARG A 93 21.98 28.95 18.82
N GLN A 94 22.36 30.02 18.12
CA GLN A 94 23.77 30.42 17.96
C GLN A 94 24.67 29.25 17.51
N GLY A 95 24.15 28.37 16.65
CA GLY A 95 24.85 27.17 16.19
C GLY A 95 25.01 26.04 17.21
N LYS A 96 24.43 26.14 18.40
CA LYS A 96 24.42 25.05 19.38
C LYS A 96 23.41 23.97 18.98
N LEU A 97 23.85 22.72 19.04
CA LEU A 97 22.98 21.54 18.89
C LEU A 97 21.90 21.57 19.97
N PHE A 98 20.84 20.76 19.81
CA PHE A 98 19.82 20.59 20.84
C PHE A 98 20.44 19.91 22.07
N GLU A 99 21.09 20.70 22.92
CA GLU A 99 21.54 20.29 24.25
C GLU A 99 20.28 20.00 25.08
N GLY A 100 19.89 18.73 25.17
CA GLY A 100 18.96 18.28 26.19
C GLY A 100 17.60 17.75 25.74
N SER A 101 17.34 17.40 24.48
CA SER A 101 16.14 16.60 24.17
C SER A 101 16.42 15.11 24.24
N THR A 102 17.47 14.62 23.59
CA THR A 102 17.83 13.19 23.61
C THR A 102 18.35 12.75 24.99
N GLU A 103 19.17 13.58 25.63
CA GLU A 103 19.75 13.28 26.93
C GLU A 103 18.72 13.36 28.07
N LEU A 104 17.79 14.31 28.00
CA LEU A 104 16.66 14.38 28.93
C LEU A 104 15.70 13.21 28.75
N ILE A 105 15.41 12.82 27.50
CA ILE A 105 14.61 11.63 27.19
C ILE A 105 15.30 10.35 27.67
N ARG A 106 16.64 10.30 27.69
CA ARG A 106 17.42 9.19 28.23
C ARG A 106 17.30 9.13 29.76
N GLN A 107 17.52 10.24 30.45
CA GLN A 107 17.38 10.32 31.92
C GLN A 107 15.98 9.94 32.40
N MET A 108 14.93 10.49 31.78
CA MET A 108 13.54 10.13 32.12
C MET A 108 13.23 8.65 31.89
N ARG A 109 13.90 8.00 30.93
CA ARG A 109 13.77 6.55 30.69
C ARG A 109 14.48 5.74 31.76
N GLU A 110 15.69 6.14 32.14
CA GLU A 110 16.48 5.49 33.19
C GLU A 110 15.78 5.57 34.55
N GLU A 111 15.21 6.73 34.92
CA GLU A 111 14.43 6.91 36.15
C GLU A 111 13.20 5.99 36.18
N ARG A 112 12.46 5.90 35.07
CA ARG A 112 11.27 5.03 34.97
C ARG A 112 11.63 3.54 35.09
N ILE A 113 12.77 3.12 34.57
CA ILE A 113 13.23 1.73 34.67
C ILE A 113 13.56 1.40 36.12
N GLN A 114 14.26 2.29 36.83
CA GLN A 114 14.60 2.10 38.25
C GLN A 114 13.36 1.99 39.14
N GLU A 115 12.31 2.78 38.88
CA GLU A 115 11.04 2.68 39.62
C GLU A 115 10.32 1.34 39.37
N LEU A 116 10.43 0.79 38.17
CA LEU A 116 9.81 -0.50 37.81
C LEU A 116 10.60 -1.69 38.34
N GLU A 117 11.92 -1.58 38.49
CA GLU A 117 12.78 -2.63 39.08
C GLU A 117 12.69 -2.71 40.61
N GLN A 118 12.20 -1.66 41.27
CA GLN A 118 12.00 -1.60 42.73
C GLN A 118 10.57 -1.95 43.18
N ARG A 119 9.72 -2.45 42.27
CA ARG A 119 8.34 -2.90 42.54
C ARG A 119 8.20 -4.41 42.33
#